data_AF-A0A7J9Q650-F1
#
_entry.id   AF-A0A7J9Q650-F1
#
_cell.length_a   1.000
_cell.length_b   1.000
_cell.length_c   1.000
_cell.angle_alpha   90.00
_cell.angle_beta   90.00
_cell.angle_gamma   90.00
#
_symmetry.space_group_name_H-M   'P 1'
#
loop_
_entity.id
_entity.type
_entity.pdbx_description
1 polymer ?
#
loop_
_entity_poly.entity_id
_entity_poly.type
_entity_poly.pdbx_seq_one_letter_code
_entity_poly.pdbx_strand_id
1 'polypeptide(L)'
;MENPLEVKLSGFNVDVDGLKEAKSILEKEDFSEKERNEVLYILRNLTPETISASAARISRDPRPIHELRKEARTDVKKARASNKAIIFTMGHKSVAEHAFFNFAITGVSRRAVEELEKPRLQSYTEKSQRYITLEGDFVIPKEIQASFLEPKFIELIELQNKFYDNNLQKITDWHHRQDYSDLIESLGYIDKPEKQIDTIEGLGKEDARYSLAQATQAQLVLSASARNLEVLITRLRSSDVEEFKDLGEKIFKEIDGIAPSVIKYTEPVDYFAKTRPELRQHVAGLIKKYKSEVRQYADDDNDAVRLFTKLDRDDSIPAGLMFSSGNLPYYTCLSLVDCINSKEKEQLLNQAEKYQEKHDPKLREYELGDRVAQFIISASGFAQLKRHRMNTLISQDYLTELGHTTPESIILTGLQDELAEIIKKSNELHNKLLKCGFPKAVAEYALTNANKRRVLFDANNRQAYAICLERENLAAQWDIRGLINQYGDLIQEKSPLTARGLCGKHEFYDVKERLLNER
;
A
#
# COMPACT_ATOMS: atom_id res chain seq x y z
N MET A 1 27.32 2.65 -23.02
CA MET A 1 27.47 1.64 -21.94
C MET A 1 26.19 0.85 -21.88
N GLU A 2 26.25 -0.49 -21.77
CA GLU A 2 25.05 -1.32 -21.55
C GLU A 2 24.33 -0.87 -20.27
N ASN A 3 22.99 -0.94 -20.25
CA ASN A 3 22.22 -0.58 -19.07
C ASN A 3 22.53 -1.56 -17.92
N PRO A 4 23.16 -1.11 -16.82
CA PRO A 4 23.59 -2.01 -15.73
C PRO A 4 22.42 -2.59 -14.94
N LEU A 5 21.19 -2.10 -15.15
CA LEU A 5 20.00 -2.54 -14.44
C LEU A 5 19.75 -4.05 -14.64
N GLU A 6 19.82 -4.82 -13.55
CA GLU A 6 19.44 -6.23 -13.50
C GLU A 6 18.32 -6.42 -12.47
N VAL A 7 17.31 -7.20 -12.85
CA VAL A 7 16.25 -7.64 -11.95
C VAL A 7 16.24 -9.15 -12.02
N LYS A 8 16.32 -9.80 -10.86
CA LYS A 8 16.31 -11.25 -10.75
C LYS A 8 15.28 -11.71 -9.74
N LEU A 9 14.40 -12.63 -10.13
CA LEU A 9 13.51 -13.30 -9.19
C LEU A 9 14.33 -14.21 -8.28
N SER A 10 14.43 -13.83 -7.01
CA SER A 10 15.14 -14.57 -5.96
C SER A 10 14.29 -15.68 -5.34
N GLY A 11 12.97 -15.61 -5.48
CA GLY A 11 12.07 -16.67 -5.06
C GLY A 11 10.61 -16.23 -4.92
N PHE A 12 9.72 -17.20 -4.75
CA PHE A 12 8.30 -16.99 -4.50
C PHE A 12 7.76 -18.03 -3.51
N ASN A 13 6.63 -17.75 -2.88
CA ASN A 13 6.03 -18.71 -1.97
C ASN A 13 5.36 -19.87 -2.73
N VAL A 14 5.48 -21.08 -2.20
CA VAL A 14 4.88 -22.29 -2.75
C VAL A 14 4.20 -23.09 -1.66
N ASP A 15 3.26 -23.94 -2.04
CA ASP A 15 2.61 -24.83 -1.10
C ASP A 15 3.60 -25.90 -0.63
N VAL A 16 3.92 -25.89 0.67
CA VAL A 16 4.93 -26.74 1.29
C VAL A 16 4.66 -28.24 1.15
N ASP A 17 3.39 -28.67 1.07
CA ASP A 17 3.17 -30.12 0.98
C ASP A 17 3.49 -30.64 -0.42
N GLY A 18 3.46 -29.80 -1.45
CA GLY A 18 3.98 -30.18 -2.77
C GLY A 18 5.49 -30.45 -2.72
N LEU A 19 6.24 -29.61 -2.01
CA LEU A 19 7.68 -29.85 -1.77
C LEU A 19 7.92 -31.13 -0.96
N LYS A 20 7.13 -31.37 0.08
CA LYS A 20 7.23 -32.60 0.90
C LYS A 20 6.90 -33.86 0.10
N GLU A 21 5.90 -33.80 -0.77
CA GLU A 21 5.50 -34.89 -1.66
C GLU A 21 6.62 -35.22 -2.65
N ALA A 22 7.18 -34.21 -3.34
CA ALA A 22 8.33 -34.40 -4.22
C ALA A 22 9.54 -34.97 -3.48
N LYS A 23 9.86 -34.44 -2.29
CA LYS A 23 10.97 -34.92 -1.46
C LYS A 23 10.77 -36.37 -1.03
N SER A 24 9.58 -36.73 -0.54
CA SER A 24 9.26 -38.09 -0.09
C SER A 24 9.38 -39.12 -1.21
N ILE A 25 9.16 -38.74 -2.47
CA ILE A 25 9.36 -39.60 -3.63
C ILE A 25 10.86 -39.74 -3.94
N LEU A 26 11.61 -38.64 -3.90
CA LEU A 26 13.06 -38.61 -4.17
C LEU A 26 13.90 -39.34 -3.11
N GLU A 27 13.41 -39.47 -1.88
CA GLU A 27 14.09 -40.17 -0.78
C GLU A 27 13.88 -41.70 -0.79
N LYS A 28 13.11 -42.24 -1.75
CA LYS A 28 12.96 -43.70 -1.91
C LYS A 28 14.25 -44.29 -2.45
N GLU A 29 14.67 -45.45 -1.90
CA GLU A 29 15.89 -46.15 -2.33
C GLU A 29 15.85 -46.54 -3.82
N ASP A 30 14.70 -47.03 -4.29
CA ASP A 30 14.40 -47.30 -5.70
C ASP A 30 13.14 -46.53 -6.12
N PHE A 31 13.29 -45.51 -6.97
CA PHE A 31 12.15 -44.77 -7.53
C PHE A 31 11.98 -45.04 -9.03
N SER A 32 10.74 -45.32 -9.43
CA SER A 32 10.37 -45.67 -10.80
C SER A 32 10.35 -44.47 -11.76
N GLU A 33 10.33 -44.74 -13.06
CA GLU A 33 10.15 -43.69 -14.09
C GLU A 33 8.81 -42.94 -13.91
N LYS A 34 7.76 -43.64 -13.43
CA LYS A 34 6.47 -43.02 -13.11
C LYS A 34 6.60 -42.00 -11.99
N GLU A 35 7.29 -42.36 -10.91
CA GLU A 35 7.56 -41.48 -9.76
C GLU A 35 8.46 -40.32 -10.14
N ARG A 36 9.44 -40.55 -11.02
CA ARG A 36 10.25 -39.48 -11.61
C ARG A 36 9.38 -38.46 -12.35
N ASN A 37 8.45 -38.94 -13.18
CA ASN A 37 7.54 -38.08 -13.94
C ASN A 37 6.57 -37.32 -13.01
N GLU A 38 6.15 -37.93 -11.92
CA GLU A 38 5.34 -37.28 -10.88
C GLU A 38 6.09 -36.16 -10.15
N VAL A 39 7.33 -36.40 -9.72
CA VAL A 39 8.20 -35.36 -9.14
C VAL A 39 8.41 -34.22 -10.12
N LEU A 40 8.73 -34.53 -11.38
CA LEU A 40 8.90 -33.50 -12.42
C LEU A 40 7.62 -32.72 -12.66
N TYR A 41 6.45 -33.37 -12.61
CA TYR A 41 5.16 -32.68 -12.68
C TYR A 41 4.98 -31.72 -11.50
N ILE A 42 5.25 -32.16 -10.27
CA ILE A 42 5.15 -31.31 -9.07
C ILE A 42 6.08 -30.11 -9.21
N LEU A 43 7.36 -30.33 -9.49
CA LEU A 43 8.38 -29.27 -9.59
C LEU A 43 8.07 -28.27 -10.70
N ARG A 44 7.56 -28.71 -11.86
CA ARG A 44 7.13 -27.83 -12.96
C ARG A 44 5.87 -27.02 -12.65
N ASN A 45 5.08 -27.45 -11.68
CA ASN A 45 3.81 -26.82 -11.30
C ASN A 45 3.90 -26.12 -9.94
N LEU A 46 5.10 -25.91 -9.39
CA LEU A 46 5.31 -25.05 -8.24
C LEU A 46 5.01 -23.61 -8.63
N THR A 47 3.92 -23.08 -8.08
CA THR A 47 3.47 -21.70 -8.32
C THR A 47 2.78 -21.16 -7.07
N PRO A 48 2.91 -19.84 -6.79
CA PRO A 48 2.19 -19.20 -5.70
C PRO A 48 0.66 -19.19 -5.93
N GLU A 49 0.20 -19.42 -7.16
CA GLU A 49 -1.22 -19.37 -7.54
C GLU A 49 -2.08 -20.43 -6.84
N THR A 50 -1.48 -21.56 -6.43
CA THR A 50 -2.21 -22.66 -5.77
C THR A 50 -2.67 -22.27 -4.36
N ILE A 51 -1.84 -21.53 -3.63
CA ILE A 51 -2.19 -20.96 -2.32
C ILE A 51 -3.33 -19.95 -2.50
N SER A 52 -3.20 -19.05 -3.47
CA SER A 52 -4.23 -18.08 -3.80
C SER A 52 -5.57 -18.74 -4.14
N ALA A 53 -5.56 -19.77 -5.00
CA ALA A 53 -6.79 -20.45 -5.43
C ALA A 53 -7.48 -21.23 -4.32
N SER A 54 -6.72 -21.88 -3.45
CA SER A 54 -7.27 -22.58 -2.28
C SER A 54 -7.86 -21.60 -1.26
N ALA A 55 -7.18 -20.48 -0.98
CA ALA A 55 -7.67 -19.43 -0.10
C ALA A 55 -8.97 -18.80 -0.63
N ALA A 56 -9.06 -18.58 -1.94
CA ALA A 56 -10.24 -18.03 -2.60
C ALA A 56 -11.52 -18.83 -2.35
N ARG A 57 -11.38 -20.16 -2.18
CA ARG A 57 -12.50 -21.11 -2.05
C ARG A 57 -12.98 -21.31 -0.62
N ILE A 58 -12.22 -20.89 0.40
CA ILE A 58 -12.57 -21.06 1.82
C ILE A 58 -13.97 -20.55 2.14
N SER A 59 -14.40 -19.45 1.53
CA SER A 59 -15.70 -18.84 1.82
C SER A 59 -16.88 -19.49 1.08
N ARG A 60 -16.65 -20.47 0.20
CA ARG A 60 -17.66 -20.98 -0.75
C ARG A 60 -17.63 -22.49 -0.96
N ASP A 61 -16.62 -23.17 -0.45
CA ASP A 61 -16.47 -24.62 -0.55
C ASP A 61 -16.52 -25.20 0.87
N PRO A 62 -17.46 -26.14 1.15
CA PRO A 62 -17.63 -26.68 2.50
C PRO A 62 -16.49 -27.60 2.92
N ARG A 63 -15.63 -28.02 1.98
CA ARG A 63 -14.53 -28.93 2.30
C ARG A 63 -13.46 -28.24 3.16
N PRO A 64 -12.77 -29.01 4.02
CA PRO A 64 -11.63 -28.50 4.77
C PRO A 64 -10.54 -27.90 3.88
N ILE A 65 -9.87 -26.86 4.38
CA ILE A 65 -8.81 -26.14 3.63
C ILE A 65 -7.67 -27.05 3.15
N HIS A 66 -7.34 -28.12 3.87
CA HIS A 66 -6.29 -29.05 3.46
C HIS A 66 -6.65 -29.81 2.19
N GLU A 67 -7.93 -30.13 1.97
CA GLU A 67 -8.41 -30.75 0.74
C GLU A 67 -8.38 -29.76 -0.43
N LEU A 68 -8.79 -28.51 -0.19
CA LEU A 68 -8.76 -27.44 -1.20
C LEU A 68 -7.33 -27.16 -1.68
N ARG A 69 -6.36 -27.15 -0.75
CA ARG A 69 -4.94 -27.03 -1.07
C ARG A 69 -4.45 -28.21 -1.92
N LYS A 70 -4.78 -29.45 -1.52
CA LYS A 70 -4.42 -30.65 -2.29
C LYS A 70 -4.97 -30.60 -3.72
N GLU A 71 -6.23 -30.22 -3.90
CA GLU A 71 -6.84 -30.08 -5.22
C GLU A 71 -6.13 -29.00 -6.06
N ALA A 72 -5.88 -27.82 -5.47
CA ALA A 72 -5.23 -26.71 -6.16
C ALA A 72 -3.82 -27.06 -6.65
N ARG A 73 -3.06 -27.88 -5.89
CA ARG A 73 -1.75 -28.41 -6.30
C ARG A 73 -1.85 -29.45 -7.42
N THR A 74 -2.87 -30.31 -7.35
CA THR A 74 -3.02 -31.42 -8.30
C THR A 74 -3.42 -30.91 -9.69
N ASP A 75 -4.28 -29.89 -9.75
CA ASP A 75 -4.78 -29.29 -11.00
C ASP A 75 -4.54 -27.77 -11.02
N VAL A 76 -3.32 -27.37 -11.40
CA VAL A 76 -2.94 -25.96 -11.52
C VAL A 76 -3.74 -25.23 -12.60
N LYS A 77 -4.18 -25.92 -13.66
CA LYS A 77 -5.02 -25.30 -14.70
C LYS A 77 -6.37 -24.87 -14.12
N LYS A 78 -7.01 -25.73 -13.33
CA LYS A 78 -8.24 -25.42 -12.62
C LYS A 78 -8.04 -24.35 -11.55
N ALA A 79 -6.91 -24.40 -10.82
CA ALA A 79 -6.55 -23.36 -9.86
C ALA A 79 -6.46 -21.97 -10.54
N ARG A 80 -5.78 -21.89 -11.69
CA ARG A 80 -5.68 -20.68 -12.51
C ARG A 80 -7.03 -20.17 -13.01
N ALA A 81 -7.90 -21.07 -13.47
CA ALA A 81 -9.26 -20.69 -13.87
C ALA A 81 -10.07 -20.11 -12.71
N SER A 82 -9.98 -20.73 -11.53
CA SER A 82 -10.61 -20.25 -10.29
C SER A 82 -10.11 -18.86 -9.90
N ASN A 83 -8.80 -18.64 -9.90
CA ASN A 83 -8.21 -17.33 -9.62
C ASN A 83 -8.72 -16.25 -10.56
N LYS A 84 -8.72 -16.51 -11.88
CA LYS A 84 -9.20 -15.55 -12.87
C LYS A 84 -10.65 -15.13 -12.62
N ALA A 85 -11.53 -16.09 -12.35
CA ALA A 85 -12.93 -15.81 -12.05
C ALA A 85 -13.09 -14.99 -10.76
N ILE A 86 -12.41 -15.39 -9.68
CA ILE A 86 -12.62 -14.76 -8.37
C ILE A 86 -11.96 -13.36 -8.29
N ILE A 87 -10.74 -13.22 -8.79
CA ILE A 87 -9.96 -11.99 -8.69
C ILE A 87 -10.48 -10.94 -9.67
N PHE A 88 -10.67 -11.31 -10.95
CA PHE A 88 -10.95 -10.34 -12.00
C PHE A 88 -12.43 -10.23 -12.36
N THR A 89 -13.18 -11.33 -12.39
CA THR A 89 -14.63 -11.28 -12.71
C THR A 89 -15.43 -10.85 -11.49
N MET A 90 -15.15 -11.43 -10.33
CA MET A 90 -15.88 -11.11 -9.09
C MET A 90 -15.23 -9.98 -8.29
N GLY A 91 -14.02 -9.53 -8.67
CA GLY A 91 -13.37 -8.36 -8.11
C GLY A 91 -12.71 -8.55 -6.74
N HIS A 92 -12.47 -9.80 -6.29
CA HIS A 92 -11.85 -10.09 -4.99
C HIS A 92 -10.31 -10.01 -5.06
N LYS A 93 -9.77 -8.81 -5.32
CA LYS A 93 -8.33 -8.59 -5.52
C LYS A 93 -7.44 -9.01 -4.34
N SER A 94 -7.96 -9.02 -3.11
CA SER A 94 -7.19 -9.42 -1.93
C SER A 94 -6.72 -10.88 -1.98
N VAL A 95 -7.39 -11.74 -2.76
CA VAL A 95 -6.99 -13.14 -2.95
C VAL A 95 -5.61 -13.24 -3.62
N ALA A 96 -5.26 -12.29 -4.48
CA ALA A 96 -3.94 -12.21 -5.11
C ALA A 96 -2.82 -11.90 -4.09
N GLU A 97 -3.14 -11.37 -2.90
CA GLU A 97 -2.12 -11.05 -1.89
C GLU A 97 -1.43 -12.30 -1.31
N HIS A 98 -2.04 -13.48 -1.48
CA HIS A 98 -1.46 -14.76 -1.07
C HIS A 98 -0.34 -15.25 -1.99
N ALA A 99 -0.21 -14.69 -3.20
CA ALA A 99 0.92 -14.95 -4.07
C ALA A 99 2.02 -13.91 -3.80
N PHE A 100 3.25 -14.35 -3.52
CA PHE A 100 4.31 -13.49 -2.98
C PHE A 100 5.66 -13.78 -3.65
N PHE A 101 6.39 -12.72 -4.00
CA PHE A 101 7.60 -12.75 -4.82
C PHE A 101 8.72 -11.95 -4.14
N ASN A 102 9.96 -12.36 -4.39
CA ASN A 102 11.17 -11.72 -3.87
C ASN A 102 12.14 -11.48 -5.04
N PHE A 103 12.72 -10.29 -5.12
CA PHE A 103 13.61 -9.87 -6.19
C PHE A 103 14.92 -9.35 -5.62
N ALA A 104 16.02 -9.62 -6.33
CA ALA A 104 17.25 -8.87 -6.22
C ALA A 104 17.31 -7.88 -7.39
N ILE A 105 17.51 -6.60 -7.09
CA ILE A 105 17.57 -5.53 -8.07
C ILE A 105 18.92 -4.82 -7.90
N THR A 106 19.69 -4.75 -8.98
CA THR A 106 21.01 -4.10 -9.03
C THR A 106 21.08 -3.15 -10.23
N GLY A 107 22.06 -2.25 -10.27
CA GLY A 107 22.21 -1.36 -11.42
C GLY A 107 21.14 -0.28 -11.54
N VAL A 108 20.44 0.04 -10.45
CA VAL A 108 19.35 1.02 -10.38
C VAL A 108 19.84 2.31 -9.76
N SER A 109 19.42 3.47 -10.23
CA SER A 109 19.78 4.76 -9.61
C SER A 109 19.10 4.93 -8.25
N ARG A 110 19.71 5.70 -7.34
CA ARG A 110 19.06 6.13 -6.08
C ARG A 110 17.70 6.79 -6.34
N ARG A 111 17.58 7.57 -7.42
CA ARG A 111 16.30 8.17 -7.83
C ARG A 111 15.22 7.14 -8.17
N ALA A 112 15.59 6.04 -8.82
CA ALA A 112 14.68 4.95 -9.12
C ALA A 112 14.33 4.13 -7.87
N VAL A 113 15.26 3.97 -6.91
CA VAL A 113 14.95 3.38 -5.60
C VAL A 113 13.84 4.17 -4.90
N GLU A 114 13.92 5.51 -4.88
CA GLU A 114 12.86 6.34 -4.29
C GLU A 114 11.50 6.14 -4.93
N GLU A 115 11.42 5.85 -6.24
CA GLU A 115 10.14 5.57 -6.91
C GLU A 115 9.63 4.17 -6.55
N LEU A 116 10.55 3.19 -6.54
CA LEU A 116 10.29 1.80 -6.23
C LEU A 116 9.75 1.62 -4.80
N GLU A 117 10.19 2.43 -3.84
CA GLU A 117 9.83 2.33 -2.42
C GLU A 117 8.54 3.09 -2.03
N LYS A 118 7.90 3.81 -2.96
CA LYS A 118 6.64 4.55 -2.68
C LYS A 118 5.46 3.68 -2.25
N PRO A 119 5.27 2.45 -2.77
CA PRO A 119 4.26 1.53 -2.26
C PRO A 119 4.54 1.08 -0.82
N ARG A 120 3.56 1.23 0.09
CA ARG A 120 3.71 0.97 1.53
C ARG A 120 3.60 -0.49 1.96
N LEU A 121 2.99 -1.34 1.13
CA LEU A 121 2.62 -2.72 1.49
C LEU A 121 3.56 -3.74 0.84
N GLN A 122 4.85 -3.46 0.95
CA GLN A 122 5.95 -4.26 0.41
C GLN A 122 7.12 -4.18 1.40
N SER A 123 8.13 -5.02 1.21
CA SER A 123 9.34 -4.99 2.03
C SER A 123 10.53 -4.69 1.14
N TYR A 124 11.39 -3.78 1.60
CA TYR A 124 12.58 -3.35 0.89
C TYR A 124 13.79 -3.48 1.80
N THR A 125 14.94 -3.80 1.23
CA THR A 125 16.23 -3.71 1.91
C THR A 125 17.25 -3.18 0.93
N GLU A 126 17.58 -1.90 1.09
CA GLU A 126 18.54 -1.21 0.24
C GLU A 126 19.98 -1.33 0.79
N LYS A 127 20.97 -1.40 -0.12
CA LYS A 127 22.38 -1.26 0.24
C LYS A 127 22.61 0.12 0.88
N SER A 128 22.99 0.12 2.15
CA SER A 128 23.27 1.36 2.90
C SER A 128 24.55 2.05 2.44
N GLN A 129 24.43 3.32 2.03
CA GLN A 129 25.55 4.22 1.76
C GLN A 129 26.32 4.64 3.03
N ARG A 130 25.83 4.31 4.23
CA ARG A 130 26.49 4.59 5.51
C ARG A 130 27.56 3.55 5.86
N TYR A 131 27.38 2.32 5.38
CA TYR A 131 28.26 1.20 5.74
C TYR A 131 29.21 0.81 4.61
N ILE A 132 28.78 0.98 3.36
CA ILE A 132 29.57 0.58 2.20
C ILE A 132 30.22 1.79 1.55
N THR A 133 31.53 1.71 1.33
CA THR A 133 32.24 2.65 0.47
C THR A 133 31.74 2.51 -0.96
N LEU A 134 31.42 3.62 -1.60
CA LEU A 134 30.86 3.63 -2.95
C LEU A 134 31.99 3.72 -3.98
N GLU A 135 31.84 2.99 -5.08
CA GLU A 135 32.89 2.85 -6.12
C GLU A 135 32.75 3.87 -7.25
N GLY A 136 31.81 4.82 -7.10
CA GLY A 136 31.55 5.87 -8.08
C GLY A 136 30.64 5.48 -9.25
N ASP A 137 30.05 4.28 -9.23
CA ASP A 137 29.10 3.84 -10.26
C ASP A 137 27.83 4.72 -10.29
N PHE A 138 27.35 5.04 -11.48
CA PHE A 138 26.13 5.82 -11.68
C PHE A 138 25.37 5.43 -12.95
N VAL A 139 24.07 5.70 -12.94
CA VAL A 139 23.17 5.53 -14.07
C VAL A 139 23.02 6.84 -14.82
N ILE A 140 23.13 6.79 -16.15
CA ILE A 140 22.80 7.94 -17.02
C ILE A 140 21.41 7.70 -17.62
N PRO A 141 20.40 8.52 -17.31
CA PRO A 141 19.07 8.43 -17.92
C PRO A 141 19.16 8.48 -19.45
N LYS A 142 18.36 7.67 -20.16
CA LYS A 142 18.38 7.59 -21.63
C LYS A 142 18.06 8.94 -22.28
N GLU A 143 17.20 9.72 -21.64
CA GLU A 143 16.80 11.07 -22.05
C GLU A 143 17.99 12.03 -22.02
N ILE A 144 18.93 11.85 -21.07
CA ILE A 144 20.16 12.62 -20.98
C ILE A 144 21.19 12.09 -21.99
N GLN A 145 21.36 10.76 -22.12
CA GLN A 145 22.22 10.14 -23.13
C GLN A 145 21.86 10.57 -24.56
N ALA A 146 20.57 10.78 -24.83
CA ALA A 146 20.10 11.26 -26.12
C ALA A 146 20.27 12.79 -26.32
N SER A 147 20.86 13.50 -25.36
CA SER A 147 20.95 14.97 -25.35
C SER A 147 22.39 15.48 -25.43
N PHE A 148 22.55 16.73 -25.87
CA PHE A 148 23.87 17.41 -25.88
C PHE A 148 24.42 17.70 -24.47
N LEU A 149 23.64 17.44 -23.41
CA LEU A 149 24.04 17.66 -22.02
C LEU A 149 24.71 16.43 -21.39
N GLU A 150 24.74 15.26 -22.06
CA GLU A 150 25.37 14.04 -21.53
C GLU A 150 26.80 14.28 -21.01
N PRO A 151 27.73 14.93 -21.75
CA PRO A 151 29.09 15.14 -21.26
C PRO A 151 29.14 16.00 -19.99
N LYS A 152 28.30 17.05 -19.92
CA LYS A 152 28.21 17.93 -18.73
C LYS A 152 27.61 17.21 -17.53
N PHE A 153 26.66 16.31 -17.78
CA PHE A 153 26.09 15.46 -16.74
C PHE A 153 27.19 14.57 -16.16
N ILE A 154 27.91 13.82 -17.00
CA ILE A 154 29.02 12.95 -16.57
C ILE A 154 30.07 13.73 -15.78
N GLU A 155 30.52 14.88 -16.31
CA GLU A 155 31.50 15.76 -15.64
C GLU A 155 31.04 16.16 -14.22
N LEU A 156 29.75 16.49 -14.06
CA LEU A 156 29.18 16.83 -12.75
C LEU A 156 29.17 15.64 -11.79
N ILE A 157 28.75 14.45 -12.25
CA ILE A 157 28.74 13.24 -11.39
C ILE A 157 30.17 12.86 -10.98
N GLU A 158 31.14 12.97 -11.89
CA GLU A 158 32.55 12.73 -11.56
C GLU A 158 33.09 13.74 -10.54
N LEU A 159 32.71 15.02 -10.64
CA LEU A 159 33.06 16.03 -9.63
C LEU A 159 32.48 15.69 -8.26
N GLN A 160 31.23 15.23 -8.23
CA GLN A 160 30.54 14.78 -7.02
C GLN A 160 31.24 13.57 -6.37
N ASN A 161 31.57 12.54 -7.16
CA ASN A 161 32.31 11.37 -6.69
C ASN A 161 33.72 11.74 -6.19
N LYS A 162 34.44 12.61 -6.91
CA LYS A 162 35.76 13.11 -6.49
C LYS A 162 35.70 13.86 -5.15
N PHE A 163 34.61 14.57 -4.85
CA PHE A 163 34.46 15.18 -3.53
C PHE A 163 34.39 14.11 -2.43
N TYR A 164 33.58 13.06 -2.63
CA TYR A 164 33.48 11.95 -1.69
C TYR A 164 34.86 11.30 -1.45
N ASP A 165 35.53 10.87 -2.53
CA ASP A 165 36.80 10.14 -2.44
C ASP A 165 37.91 10.97 -1.77
N ASN A 166 38.04 12.24 -2.17
CA ASN A 166 39.12 13.10 -1.69
C ASN A 166 38.92 13.60 -0.25
N ASN A 167 37.67 13.63 0.24
CA ASN A 167 37.37 14.20 1.56
C ASN A 167 36.94 13.17 2.61
N LEU A 168 36.62 11.93 2.22
CA LEU A 168 36.17 10.88 3.15
C LEU A 168 37.14 10.69 4.33
N GLN A 169 38.44 10.57 4.07
CA GLN A 169 39.43 10.39 5.14
C GLN A 169 39.45 11.59 6.09
N LYS A 170 39.47 12.81 5.53
CA LYS A 170 39.52 14.04 6.32
C LYS A 170 38.29 14.21 7.21
N ILE A 171 37.10 13.84 6.72
CA ILE A 171 35.84 13.86 7.48
C ILE A 171 35.87 12.78 8.56
N THR A 172 36.32 11.57 8.23
CA THR A 172 36.44 10.45 9.18
C THR A 172 37.41 10.78 10.32
N ASP A 173 38.57 11.36 10.00
CA ASP A 173 39.56 11.84 10.99
C ASP A 173 38.98 12.91 11.92
N TRP A 174 38.06 13.74 11.41
CA TRP A 174 37.36 14.73 12.22
C TRP A 174 36.41 14.05 13.21
N HIS A 175 35.64 13.04 12.79
CA HIS A 175 34.77 12.26 13.68
C HIS A 175 35.56 11.51 14.76
N HIS A 176 36.74 10.96 14.43
CA HIS A 176 37.61 10.33 15.44
C HIS A 176 38.07 11.27 16.57
N ARG A 177 37.97 12.59 16.38
CA ARG A 177 38.31 13.60 17.38
C ARG A 177 37.11 14.11 18.17
N GLN A 178 35.89 13.68 17.83
CA GLN A 178 34.68 14.07 18.53
C GLN A 178 34.36 13.07 19.65
N ASP A 179 33.56 13.52 20.62
CA ASP A 179 33.01 12.66 21.66
C ASP A 179 31.67 12.05 21.21
N TYR A 180 31.63 10.72 21.11
CA TYR A 180 30.45 9.93 20.77
C TYR A 180 30.06 8.95 21.89
N SER A 181 30.46 9.22 23.14
CA SER A 181 30.20 8.33 24.27
C SER A 181 28.71 7.97 24.40
N ASP A 182 27.82 8.97 24.34
CA ASP A 182 26.36 8.79 24.40
C ASP A 182 25.84 7.89 23.25
N LEU A 183 26.37 8.07 22.04
CA LEU A 183 25.99 7.26 20.88
C LEU A 183 26.45 5.81 21.08
N ILE A 184 27.70 5.60 21.49
CA ILE A 184 28.27 4.27 21.73
C ILE A 184 27.54 3.55 22.86
N GLU A 185 27.17 4.26 23.93
CA GLU A 185 26.34 3.72 25.01
C GLU A 185 24.95 3.31 24.50
N SER A 186 24.27 4.18 23.73
CA SER A 186 22.93 3.89 23.19
C SER A 186 22.90 2.66 22.27
N LEU A 187 24.01 2.37 21.58
CA LEU A 187 24.18 1.19 20.72
C LEU A 187 24.63 -0.06 21.49
N GLY A 188 25.00 0.07 22.77
CA GLY A 188 25.53 -1.02 23.59
C GLY A 188 26.92 -1.48 23.15
N TYR A 189 27.75 -0.55 22.69
CA TYR A 189 29.09 -0.82 22.13
C TYR A 189 30.24 -0.41 23.06
N ILE A 190 29.96 -0.06 24.32
CA ILE A 190 30.97 0.38 25.31
C ILE A 190 32.16 -0.59 25.41
N ASP A 191 31.90 -1.89 25.45
CA ASP A 191 32.94 -2.93 25.54
C ASP A 191 33.31 -3.54 24.17
N LYS A 192 33.00 -2.86 23.06
CA LYS A 192 33.21 -3.37 21.69
C LYS A 192 34.03 -2.39 20.83
N PRO A 193 35.35 -2.31 21.00
CA PRO A 193 36.20 -1.35 20.30
C PRO A 193 36.07 -1.38 18.77
N GLU A 194 36.00 -2.57 18.17
CA GLU A 194 35.80 -2.72 16.71
C GLU A 194 34.48 -2.08 16.25
N LYS A 195 33.40 -2.26 17.02
CA LYS A 195 32.10 -1.67 16.71
C LYS A 195 32.05 -0.16 16.92
N GLN A 196 32.86 0.37 17.84
CA GLN A 196 33.02 1.81 18.00
C GLN A 196 33.71 2.41 16.77
N ILE A 197 34.80 1.79 16.30
CA ILE A 197 35.52 2.22 15.10
C ILE A 197 34.61 2.15 13.87
N ASP A 198 33.94 1.00 13.64
CA ASP A 198 32.96 0.83 12.55
C ASP A 198 31.89 1.94 12.56
N THR A 199 31.43 2.32 13.76
CA THR A 199 30.41 3.37 13.93
C THR A 199 30.94 4.73 13.53
N ILE A 200 32.15 5.09 13.97
CA ILE A 200 32.78 6.39 13.66
C ILE A 200 33.12 6.48 12.17
N GLU A 201 33.67 5.42 11.57
CA GLU A 201 33.89 5.36 10.12
C GLU A 201 32.58 5.47 9.33
N GLY A 202 31.51 4.87 9.86
CA GLY A 202 30.16 4.99 9.30
C GLY A 202 29.65 6.44 9.28
N LEU A 203 29.97 7.25 10.30
CA LEU A 203 29.64 8.68 10.32
C LEU A 203 30.40 9.45 9.23
N GLY A 204 31.68 9.15 9.04
CA GLY A 204 32.46 9.76 7.96
C GLY A 204 31.89 9.48 6.56
N LYS A 205 31.45 8.23 6.31
CA LYS A 205 30.75 7.85 5.07
C LYS A 205 29.39 8.54 4.96
N GLU A 206 28.66 8.63 6.07
CA GLU A 206 27.34 9.27 6.16
C GLU A 206 27.39 10.76 5.82
N ASP A 207 28.43 11.47 6.22
CA ASP A 207 28.60 12.89 5.93
C ASP A 207 29.18 13.12 4.52
N ALA A 208 30.18 12.33 4.12
CA ALA A 208 30.81 12.48 2.80
C ALA A 208 29.81 12.25 1.64
N ARG A 209 28.83 11.35 1.83
CA ARG A 209 27.85 10.98 0.78
C ARG A 209 26.93 12.12 0.36
N TYR A 210 26.86 13.23 1.11
CA TYR A 210 26.02 14.38 0.76
C TYR A 210 26.42 15.04 -0.58
N SER A 211 27.65 14.76 -1.05
CA SER A 211 28.11 15.17 -2.37
C SER A 211 27.56 14.30 -3.50
N LEU A 212 27.12 13.08 -3.22
CA LEU A 212 26.81 12.07 -4.22
C LEU A 212 25.47 12.32 -4.92
N ALA A 213 25.42 11.91 -6.17
CA ALA A 213 24.26 12.13 -7.02
C ALA A 213 23.10 11.20 -6.70
N GLN A 214 21.89 11.62 -7.03
CA GLN A 214 20.73 10.73 -7.17
C GLN A 214 20.88 9.72 -8.32
N ALA A 215 21.84 9.95 -9.21
CA ALA A 215 22.25 9.03 -10.26
C ALA A 215 23.13 7.88 -9.75
N THR A 216 23.68 7.97 -8.53
CA THR A 216 24.54 6.94 -7.94
C THR A 216 23.84 5.59 -8.00
N GLN A 217 24.56 4.56 -8.43
CA GLN A 217 24.03 3.21 -8.54
C GLN A 217 23.77 2.61 -7.15
N ALA A 218 22.65 1.91 -7.04
CA ALA A 218 22.17 1.25 -5.84
C ALA A 218 21.77 -0.20 -6.17
N GLN A 219 21.49 -0.95 -5.11
CA GLN A 219 20.90 -2.28 -5.19
C GLN A 219 20.00 -2.50 -3.98
N LEU A 220 18.96 -3.30 -4.16
CA LEU A 220 18.03 -3.64 -3.09
C LEU A 220 17.41 -5.03 -3.27
N VAL A 221 16.86 -5.53 -2.17
CA VAL A 221 15.91 -6.64 -2.17
C VAL A 221 14.50 -6.08 -2.09
N LEU A 222 13.60 -6.57 -2.95
CA LEU A 222 12.17 -6.26 -2.94
C LEU A 222 11.37 -7.53 -2.67
N SER A 223 10.47 -7.50 -1.69
CA SER A 223 9.47 -8.55 -1.48
C SER A 223 8.05 -7.98 -1.57
N ALA A 224 7.22 -8.53 -2.44
CA ALA A 224 5.88 -8.01 -2.72
C ALA A 224 4.86 -9.10 -3.06
N SER A 225 3.60 -8.85 -2.72
CA SER A 225 2.48 -9.69 -3.15
C SER A 225 2.07 -9.40 -4.60
N ALA A 226 1.43 -10.36 -5.28
CA ALA A 226 0.99 -10.20 -6.67
C ALA A 226 0.12 -8.95 -6.87
N ARG A 227 -0.79 -8.67 -5.92
CA ARG A 227 -1.64 -7.48 -5.95
C ARG A 227 -0.82 -6.18 -5.95
N ASN A 228 0.18 -6.11 -5.08
CA ASN A 228 0.99 -4.89 -4.94
C ASN A 228 2.01 -4.77 -6.07
N LEU A 229 2.48 -5.90 -6.59
CA LEU A 229 3.38 -5.97 -7.73
C LEU A 229 2.69 -5.53 -9.02
N GLU A 230 1.43 -5.94 -9.24
CA GLU A 230 0.60 -5.48 -10.37
C GLU A 230 0.53 -3.94 -10.40
N VAL A 231 0.25 -3.31 -9.26
CA VAL A 231 0.18 -1.84 -9.13
C VAL A 231 1.56 -1.19 -9.34
N LEU A 232 2.62 -1.77 -8.78
CA LEU A 232 3.99 -1.25 -8.92
C LEU A 232 4.45 -1.27 -10.38
N ILE A 233 4.30 -2.41 -11.07
CA ILE A 233 4.67 -2.57 -12.49
C ILE A 233 3.90 -1.58 -13.35
N THR A 234 2.58 -1.50 -13.16
CA THR A 234 1.71 -0.59 -13.92
C THR A 234 2.16 0.86 -13.75
N ARG A 235 2.45 1.27 -12.52
CA ARG A 235 2.94 2.61 -12.20
C ARG A 235 4.28 2.91 -12.86
N LEU A 236 5.25 2.00 -12.74
CA LEU A 236 6.58 2.14 -13.32
C LEU A 236 6.53 2.23 -14.86
N ARG A 237 5.79 1.32 -15.52
CA ARG A 237 5.60 1.32 -16.98
C ARG A 237 4.82 2.53 -17.49
N SER A 238 4.03 3.19 -16.63
CA SER A 238 3.31 4.43 -16.96
C SER A 238 4.13 5.71 -16.75
N SER A 239 5.35 5.62 -16.23
CA SER A 239 6.20 6.81 -15.99
C SER A 239 6.65 7.45 -17.31
N ASP A 240 7.03 8.73 -17.25
CA ASP A 240 7.76 9.44 -18.31
C ASP A 240 9.27 9.20 -18.28
N VAL A 241 9.80 8.55 -17.23
CA VAL A 241 11.23 8.24 -17.05
C VAL A 241 11.56 6.84 -17.59
N GLU A 242 12.48 6.75 -18.54
CA GLU A 242 12.87 5.50 -19.21
C GLU A 242 13.47 4.46 -18.26
N GLU A 243 14.24 4.88 -17.25
CA GLU A 243 14.76 3.96 -16.23
C GLU A 243 13.63 3.27 -15.48
N PHE A 244 12.56 4.01 -15.14
CA PHE A 244 11.43 3.46 -14.39
C PHE A 244 10.64 2.48 -15.27
N LYS A 245 10.46 2.80 -16.56
CA LYS A 245 9.82 1.89 -17.51
C LYS A 245 10.62 0.60 -17.67
N ASP A 246 11.94 0.68 -17.84
CA ASP A 246 12.80 -0.51 -17.99
C ASP A 246 12.78 -1.37 -16.72
N LEU A 247 12.78 -0.74 -15.54
CA LEU A 247 12.62 -1.44 -14.27
C LEU A 247 11.28 -2.18 -14.18
N GLY A 248 10.17 -1.51 -14.51
CA GLY A 248 8.85 -2.13 -14.52
C GLY A 248 8.75 -3.30 -15.50
N GLU A 249 9.34 -3.15 -16.69
CA GLU A 249 9.39 -4.20 -17.73
C GLU A 249 10.23 -5.40 -17.28
N LYS A 250 11.39 -5.18 -16.66
CA LYS A 250 12.25 -6.25 -16.15
C LYS A 250 11.62 -7.00 -14.99
N ILE A 251 10.98 -6.32 -14.05
CA ILE A 251 10.19 -6.96 -12.97
C ILE A 251 9.07 -7.82 -13.57
N PHE A 252 8.37 -7.33 -14.60
CA PHE A 252 7.31 -8.08 -15.27
C PHE A 252 7.85 -9.35 -15.96
N LYS A 253 8.97 -9.26 -16.68
CA LYS A 253 9.58 -10.41 -17.37
C LYS A 253 9.96 -11.53 -16.40
N GLU A 254 10.48 -11.17 -15.23
CA GLU A 254 10.89 -12.15 -14.20
C GLU A 254 9.72 -12.97 -13.63
N ILE A 255 8.49 -12.46 -13.70
CA ILE A 255 7.29 -13.14 -13.18
C ILE A 255 6.35 -13.66 -14.27
N ASP A 256 6.59 -13.31 -15.53
CA ASP A 256 5.75 -13.71 -16.63
C ASP A 256 5.69 -15.24 -16.75
N GLY A 257 4.49 -15.77 -16.98
CA GLY A 257 4.23 -17.22 -17.01
C GLY A 257 4.23 -17.95 -15.66
N ILE A 258 4.82 -17.39 -14.59
CA ILE A 258 4.85 -18.02 -13.25
C ILE A 258 3.48 -17.97 -12.59
N ALA A 259 2.85 -16.78 -12.61
CA ALA A 259 1.58 -16.53 -11.92
C ALA A 259 0.50 -15.78 -12.76
N PRO A 260 0.21 -16.22 -13.99
CA PRO A 260 -0.60 -15.48 -14.96
C PRO A 260 -2.10 -15.36 -14.61
N SER A 261 -2.58 -16.04 -13.57
CA SER A 261 -3.97 -15.93 -13.09
C SER A 261 -4.16 -14.92 -11.97
N VAL A 262 -3.09 -14.38 -11.39
CA VAL A 262 -3.15 -13.42 -10.27
C VAL A 262 -2.50 -12.07 -10.60
N ILE A 263 -1.68 -11.99 -11.64
CA ILE A 263 -1.11 -10.75 -12.20
C ILE A 263 -1.59 -10.65 -13.64
N LYS A 264 -2.37 -9.61 -13.95
CA LYS A 264 -2.98 -9.45 -15.29
C LYS A 264 -2.86 -8.02 -15.82
N TYR A 265 -3.08 -7.02 -14.98
CA TYR A 265 -3.10 -5.63 -15.41
C TYR A 265 -1.74 -5.00 -15.13
N THR A 266 -0.82 -5.13 -16.07
CA THR A 266 0.54 -4.59 -15.96
C THR A 266 0.85 -3.55 -17.02
N GLU A 267 -0.06 -3.31 -17.96
CA GLU A 267 0.11 -2.34 -19.03
C GLU A 267 0.04 -0.89 -18.53
N PRO A 268 0.72 0.06 -19.20
CA PRO A 268 0.61 1.48 -18.88
C PRO A 268 -0.84 1.97 -18.86
N VAL A 269 -1.16 2.85 -17.91
CA VAL A 269 -2.51 3.43 -17.76
C VAL A 269 -2.45 4.95 -17.65
N ASP A 270 -3.48 5.61 -18.20
CA ASP A 270 -3.63 7.06 -18.15
C ASP A 270 -3.68 7.61 -16.73
N TYR A 271 -4.19 6.83 -15.76
CA TYR A 271 -4.23 7.25 -14.37
C TYR A 271 -2.85 7.62 -13.81
N PHE A 272 -1.83 6.79 -14.04
CA PHE A 272 -0.48 7.11 -13.60
C PHE A 272 0.26 8.01 -14.58
N ALA A 273 0.05 7.84 -15.89
CA ALA A 273 0.77 8.59 -16.91
C ALA A 273 0.36 10.06 -17.02
N LYS A 274 -0.93 10.39 -16.86
CA LYS A 274 -1.48 11.71 -17.21
C LYS A 274 -1.93 12.54 -16.02
N THR A 275 -2.39 11.93 -14.92
CA THR A 275 -2.97 12.66 -13.78
C THR A 275 -2.00 13.71 -13.21
N ARG A 276 -0.74 13.35 -12.94
CA ARG A 276 0.24 14.31 -12.37
C ARG A 276 0.68 15.38 -13.35
N PRO A 277 1.07 15.08 -14.60
CA PRO A 277 1.37 16.11 -15.59
C PRO A 277 0.23 17.13 -15.78
N GLU A 278 -1.01 16.68 -15.91
CA GLU A 278 -2.17 17.56 -16.10
C GLU A 278 -2.48 18.40 -14.84
N LEU A 279 -2.36 17.81 -13.65
CA LEU A 279 -2.47 18.55 -12.40
C LEU A 279 -1.39 19.66 -12.30
N ARG A 280 -0.13 19.37 -12.66
CA ARG A 280 0.95 20.37 -12.65
C ARG A 280 0.62 21.56 -13.56
N GLN A 281 0.12 21.28 -14.76
CA GLN A 281 -0.29 22.33 -15.70
C GLN A 281 -1.45 23.17 -15.14
N HIS A 282 -2.47 22.52 -14.56
CA HIS A 282 -3.62 23.21 -13.98
C HIS A 282 -3.22 24.08 -12.78
N VAL A 283 -2.42 23.54 -11.86
CA VAL A 283 -1.92 24.24 -10.66
C VAL A 283 -1.04 25.43 -11.05
N ALA A 284 -0.16 25.29 -12.04
CA ALA A 284 0.64 26.41 -12.54
C ALA A 284 -0.23 27.56 -13.07
N GLY A 285 -1.37 27.25 -13.69
CA GLY A 285 -2.37 28.23 -14.11
C GLY A 285 -2.99 28.99 -12.93
N LEU A 286 -3.38 28.28 -11.87
CA LEU A 286 -3.92 28.88 -10.65
C LEU A 286 -2.89 29.76 -9.94
N ILE A 287 -1.65 29.28 -9.77
CA ILE A 287 -0.55 30.05 -9.17
C ILE A 287 -0.32 31.35 -9.95
N LYS A 288 -0.29 31.29 -11.29
CA LYS A 288 -0.13 32.48 -12.13
C LYS A 288 -1.28 33.46 -11.97
N LYS A 289 -2.53 32.96 -11.92
CA LYS A 289 -3.74 33.77 -11.80
C LYS A 289 -3.80 34.52 -10.48
N TYR A 290 -3.49 33.84 -9.37
CA TYR A 290 -3.65 34.38 -8.01
C TYR A 290 -2.35 34.89 -7.39
N LYS A 291 -1.28 35.04 -8.16
CA LYS A 291 0.06 35.40 -7.68
C LYS A 291 0.10 36.64 -6.77
N SER A 292 -0.73 37.65 -7.06
CA SER A 292 -0.81 38.91 -6.30
C SER A 292 -1.71 38.86 -5.06
N GLU A 293 -2.59 37.87 -4.98
CA GLU A 293 -3.61 37.75 -3.92
C GLU A 293 -3.18 36.74 -2.85
N VAL A 294 -2.42 35.72 -3.25
CA VAL A 294 -1.87 34.70 -2.35
C VAL A 294 -0.89 35.34 -1.39
N ARG A 295 -1.08 35.07 -0.09
CA ARG A 295 -0.07 35.39 0.91
C ARG A 295 1.13 34.48 0.68
N GLN A 296 2.24 35.10 0.30
CA GLN A 296 3.51 34.39 0.12
C GLN A 296 4.12 34.15 1.49
N TYR A 297 4.23 32.88 1.85
CA TYR A 297 5.04 32.47 2.99
C TYR A 297 6.35 31.95 2.42
N ALA A 298 7.44 32.62 2.79
CA ALA A 298 8.76 32.06 2.61
C ALA A 298 8.96 30.96 3.66
N ASP A 299 9.66 29.91 3.27
CA ASP A 299 10.31 29.07 4.27
C ASP A 299 11.33 29.97 5.00
N ASP A 300 11.24 30.04 6.32
CA ASP A 300 12.32 30.63 7.10
C ASP A 300 13.49 29.66 7.00
N ASP A 301 14.68 30.14 6.61
CA ASP A 301 15.87 29.30 6.45
C ASP A 301 16.20 28.51 7.75
N ASN A 302 15.65 28.91 8.90
CA ASN A 302 15.84 28.24 10.18
C ASN A 302 14.80 27.13 10.49
N ASP A 303 13.63 27.10 9.83
CA ASP A 303 12.54 26.16 10.15
C ASP A 303 12.51 24.97 9.18
N ALA A 304 13.38 23.98 9.40
CA ALA A 304 13.36 22.73 8.61
C ALA A 304 12.09 21.88 8.81
N VAL A 305 11.35 22.13 9.90
CA VAL A 305 10.16 21.35 10.27
C VAL A 305 9.01 22.27 10.64
N ARG A 306 7.84 22.01 10.07
CA ARG A 306 6.60 22.73 10.39
C ARG A 306 5.45 21.76 10.66
N LEU A 307 4.76 21.98 11.77
CA LEU A 307 3.59 21.21 12.16
C LEU A 307 2.30 21.92 11.74
N PHE A 308 1.39 21.19 11.10
CA PHE A 308 0.04 21.64 10.79
C PHE A 308 -0.96 20.84 11.64
N THR A 309 -1.92 21.51 12.26
CA THR A 309 -2.94 20.87 13.12
C THR A 309 -4.33 21.33 12.73
N LYS A 310 -5.35 20.50 12.99
CA LYS A 310 -6.77 20.81 12.72
C LYS A 310 -7.02 21.17 11.25
N LEU A 311 -6.48 20.36 10.35
CA LEU A 311 -6.63 20.57 8.92
C LEU A 311 -8.04 20.19 8.48
N ASP A 312 -8.82 21.18 8.03
CA ASP A 312 -10.08 20.93 7.32
C ASP A 312 -9.80 20.24 5.98
N ARG A 313 -10.60 19.25 5.61
CA ARG A 313 -10.34 18.39 4.45
C ARG A 313 -10.62 19.09 3.13
N ASP A 314 -11.69 19.87 3.08
CA ASP A 314 -12.11 20.57 1.86
C ASP A 314 -11.15 21.69 1.49
N ASP A 315 -10.21 22.02 2.38
CA ASP A 315 -9.09 22.91 2.09
C ASP A 315 -7.74 22.17 1.99
N SER A 316 -7.45 21.27 2.92
CA SER A 316 -6.15 20.59 2.99
C SER A 316 -5.90 19.60 1.85
N ILE A 317 -6.93 18.93 1.33
CA ILE A 317 -6.77 18.01 0.20
C ILE A 317 -6.49 18.80 -1.09
N PRO A 318 -7.27 19.84 -1.47
CA PRO A 318 -6.89 20.75 -2.55
C PRO A 318 -5.49 21.35 -2.39
N ALA A 319 -5.14 21.84 -1.19
CA ALA A 319 -3.81 22.40 -0.92
C ALA A 319 -2.73 21.34 -1.11
N GLY A 320 -2.98 20.09 -0.72
CA GLY A 320 -2.07 18.97 -0.93
C GLY A 320 -1.87 18.66 -2.42
N LEU A 321 -2.94 18.72 -3.21
CA LEU A 321 -2.87 18.54 -4.67
C LEU A 321 -2.04 19.65 -5.32
N MET A 322 -2.19 20.90 -4.86
CA MET A 322 -1.37 22.03 -5.29
C MET A 322 0.10 21.86 -4.88
N PHE A 323 0.37 21.48 -3.63
CA PHE A 323 1.72 21.29 -3.11
C PHE A 323 2.49 20.21 -3.88
N SER A 324 1.89 19.04 -4.02
CA SER A 324 2.48 17.89 -4.73
C SER A 324 2.62 18.11 -6.25
N SER A 325 1.94 19.11 -6.80
CA SER A 325 1.94 19.43 -8.24
C SER A 325 2.49 20.83 -8.52
N GLY A 326 3.14 21.46 -7.55
CA GLY A 326 3.70 22.80 -7.62
C GLY A 326 5.07 22.86 -6.93
N ASN A 327 5.54 24.08 -6.68
CA ASN A 327 6.81 24.37 -6.01
C ASN A 327 6.65 25.38 -4.86
N LEU A 328 5.41 25.56 -4.38
CA LEU A 328 5.11 26.47 -3.28
C LEU A 328 5.08 25.70 -1.96
N PRO A 329 5.49 26.34 -0.84
CA PRO A 329 5.28 25.77 0.49
C PRO A 329 3.80 25.45 0.74
N TYR A 330 3.54 24.44 1.56
CA TYR A 330 2.17 23.98 1.83
C TYR A 330 1.28 25.08 2.42
N TYR A 331 1.84 26.00 3.23
CA TYR A 331 1.10 27.15 3.75
C TYR A 331 0.63 28.07 2.61
N THR A 332 1.51 28.40 1.67
CA THR A 332 1.17 29.20 0.51
C THR A 332 0.10 28.50 -0.35
N CYS A 333 0.11 27.16 -0.40
CA CYS A 333 -0.96 26.38 -1.03
C CYS A 333 -2.30 26.50 -0.29
N LEU A 334 -2.31 26.47 1.05
CA LEU A 334 -3.53 26.73 1.85
C LEU A 334 -4.07 28.14 1.57
N SER A 335 -3.21 29.16 1.57
CA SER A 335 -3.63 30.53 1.22
C SER A 335 -4.16 30.63 -0.22
N LEU A 336 -3.63 29.86 -1.16
CA LEU A 336 -4.14 29.82 -2.53
C LEU A 336 -5.52 29.18 -2.58
N VAL A 337 -5.76 28.13 -1.79
CA VAL A 337 -7.09 27.51 -1.65
C VAL A 337 -8.12 28.50 -1.09
N ASP A 338 -7.73 29.42 -0.21
CA ASP A 338 -8.61 30.49 0.29
C ASP A 338 -8.97 31.54 -0.78
N CYS A 339 -8.12 31.72 -1.79
CA CYS A 339 -8.33 32.70 -2.87
C CYS A 339 -9.23 32.18 -3.99
N ILE A 340 -9.25 30.87 -4.24
CA ILE A 340 -10.00 30.28 -5.35
C ILE A 340 -11.46 30.01 -4.95
N ASN A 341 -12.37 30.11 -5.91
CA ASN A 341 -13.78 29.83 -5.66
C ASN A 341 -14.09 28.32 -5.68
N SER A 342 -15.29 27.93 -5.23
CA SER A 342 -15.71 26.53 -5.16
C SER A 342 -15.62 25.79 -6.50
N LYS A 343 -15.94 26.45 -7.62
CA LYS A 343 -15.86 25.85 -8.97
C LYS A 343 -14.41 25.54 -9.35
N GLU A 344 -13.46 26.38 -8.96
CA GLU A 344 -12.03 26.12 -9.20
C GLU A 344 -11.51 24.99 -8.30
N LYS A 345 -11.97 24.91 -7.04
CA LYS A 345 -11.65 23.77 -6.16
C LYS A 345 -12.18 22.46 -6.77
N GLU A 346 -13.42 22.46 -7.25
CA GLU A 346 -14.02 21.31 -7.96
C GLU A 346 -13.25 20.92 -9.22
N GLN A 347 -12.82 21.89 -10.02
CA GLN A 347 -12.01 21.64 -11.21
C GLN A 347 -10.67 20.99 -10.88
N LEU A 348 -10.01 21.41 -9.80
CA LEU A 348 -8.78 20.79 -9.32
C LEU A 348 -8.99 19.33 -8.95
N LEU A 349 -10.09 19.02 -8.23
CA LEU A 349 -10.46 17.64 -7.91
C LEU A 349 -10.84 16.84 -9.18
N ASN A 350 -11.56 17.46 -10.13
CA ASN A 350 -11.88 16.84 -11.41
C ASN A 350 -10.60 16.41 -12.16
N GLN A 351 -9.56 17.24 -12.18
CA GLN A 351 -8.27 16.86 -12.78
C GLN A 351 -7.62 15.67 -12.07
N ALA A 352 -7.69 15.62 -10.74
CA ALA A 352 -7.15 14.52 -9.95
C ALA A 352 -7.90 13.19 -10.16
N GLU A 353 -9.18 13.24 -10.54
CA GLU A 353 -10.10 12.10 -10.61
C GLU A 353 -10.42 11.65 -12.04
N LYS A 354 -10.10 12.47 -13.04
CA LYS A 354 -10.42 12.28 -14.47
C LYS A 354 -10.11 10.87 -14.98
N TYR A 355 -8.91 10.38 -14.71
CA TYR A 355 -8.42 9.09 -15.20
C TYR A 355 -8.60 7.94 -14.21
N GLN A 356 -9.19 8.19 -13.04
CA GLN A 356 -9.31 7.18 -11.99
C GLN A 356 -10.35 6.12 -12.37
N GLU A 357 -9.98 4.84 -12.29
CA GLU A 357 -10.92 3.72 -12.39
C GLU A 357 -11.34 3.18 -11.02
N LYS A 358 -12.41 2.38 -10.96
CA LYS A 358 -12.96 1.81 -9.70
C LYS A 358 -11.98 0.96 -8.88
N HIS A 359 -10.85 0.59 -9.49
CA HIS A 359 -9.81 -0.22 -8.87
C HIS A 359 -8.54 0.58 -8.53
N ASP A 360 -8.48 1.84 -8.96
CA ASP A 360 -7.39 2.75 -8.64
C ASP A 360 -7.66 3.41 -7.29
N PRO A 361 -6.66 3.51 -6.42
CA PRO A 361 -6.82 4.24 -5.19
C PRO A 361 -6.95 5.74 -5.48
N LYS A 362 -7.58 6.51 -4.57
CA LYS A 362 -7.42 7.99 -4.58
C LYS A 362 -5.94 8.36 -4.44
N LEU A 363 -5.55 9.57 -4.85
CA LEU A 363 -4.18 10.07 -4.66
C LEU A 363 -3.80 10.18 -3.17
N ARG A 364 -2.52 10.39 -2.85
CA ARG A 364 -2.02 10.39 -1.46
C ARG A 364 -2.50 11.60 -0.67
N GLU A 365 -2.81 12.69 -1.36
CA GLU A 365 -3.28 13.95 -0.80
C GLU A 365 -4.63 13.79 -0.10
N TYR A 366 -5.45 12.82 -0.51
CA TYR A 366 -6.69 12.44 0.18
C TYR A 366 -6.42 11.78 1.54
N GLU A 367 -5.17 11.61 1.95
CA GLU A 367 -4.82 11.18 3.31
C GLU A 367 -4.74 12.36 4.29
N LEU A 368 -4.77 13.62 3.80
CA LEU A 368 -4.73 14.83 4.63
C LEU A 368 -6.07 15.13 5.30
N GLY A 369 -5.99 15.62 6.55
CA GLY A 369 -7.12 16.06 7.36
C GLY A 369 -7.58 15.04 8.41
N ASP A 370 -8.11 15.54 9.53
CA ASP A 370 -8.36 14.75 10.74
C ASP A 370 -9.81 14.23 10.79
N ARG A 371 -10.05 12.99 11.24
CA ARG A 371 -11.38 12.54 11.70
C ARG A 371 -11.36 11.19 12.41
N VAL A 372 -12.07 11.12 13.54
CA VAL A 372 -12.42 9.87 14.22
C VAL A 372 -13.94 9.72 14.25
N ALA A 373 -14.44 8.54 13.89
CA ALA A 373 -15.84 8.17 14.05
C ALA A 373 -16.02 7.12 15.14
N GLN A 374 -17.19 7.14 15.79
CA GLN A 374 -17.61 6.08 16.69
C GLN A 374 -18.73 5.28 16.04
N PHE A 375 -18.55 3.96 15.97
CA PHE A 375 -19.58 3.01 15.57
C PHE A 375 -20.13 2.28 16.78
N ILE A 376 -21.43 2.01 16.78
CA ILE A 376 -22.05 0.93 17.57
C ILE A 376 -22.41 -0.15 16.57
N ILE A 377 -21.69 -1.26 16.58
CA ILE A 377 -21.70 -2.24 15.49
C ILE A 377 -21.91 -3.65 16.02
N SER A 378 -22.70 -4.45 15.30
CA SER A 378 -22.88 -5.87 15.60
C SER A 378 -21.60 -6.66 15.36
N ALA A 379 -21.47 -7.84 15.95
CA ALA A 379 -20.40 -8.78 15.64
C ALA A 379 -20.35 -9.14 14.14
N SER A 380 -21.50 -9.28 13.49
CA SER A 380 -21.60 -9.53 12.03
C SER A 380 -21.02 -8.37 11.22
N GLY A 381 -21.43 -7.12 11.52
CA GLY A 381 -20.92 -5.93 10.86
C GLY A 381 -19.42 -5.72 11.14
N PHE A 382 -18.98 -5.96 12.38
CA PHE A 382 -17.58 -5.83 12.77
C PHE A 382 -16.67 -6.79 12.00
N ALA A 383 -17.15 -8.01 11.69
CA ALA A 383 -16.41 -8.97 10.87
C ALA A 383 -16.14 -8.48 9.44
N GLN A 384 -16.96 -7.54 8.93
CA GLN A 384 -16.77 -6.89 7.63
C GLN A 384 -15.88 -5.65 7.74
N LEU A 385 -16.05 -4.83 8.80
CA LEU A 385 -15.28 -3.61 9.03
C LEU A 385 -13.78 -3.91 9.28
N LYS A 386 -13.48 -4.89 10.14
CA LYS A 386 -12.09 -5.20 10.57
C LYS A 386 -11.14 -5.67 9.46
N ARG A 387 -11.64 -5.88 8.25
CA ARG A 387 -10.85 -6.27 7.07
C ARG A 387 -10.17 -5.07 6.39
N HIS A 388 -10.56 -3.84 6.74
CA HIS A 388 -9.98 -2.60 6.21
C HIS A 388 -8.79 -2.17 7.07
N ARG A 389 -7.62 -2.78 6.80
CA ARG A 389 -6.44 -2.78 7.70
C ARG A 389 -5.60 -1.51 7.72
N MET A 390 -5.75 -0.60 6.76
CA MET A 390 -4.95 0.63 6.66
C MET A 390 -5.47 1.78 7.55
N ASN A 391 -6.27 1.46 8.57
CA ASN A 391 -6.99 2.40 9.42
C ASN A 391 -6.71 2.12 10.89
N THR A 392 -6.87 3.12 11.74
CA THR A 392 -6.91 2.90 13.18
C THR A 392 -8.28 2.35 13.55
N LEU A 393 -8.29 1.20 14.22
CA LEU A 393 -9.51 0.54 14.67
C LEU A 393 -9.32 0.11 16.13
N ILE A 394 -10.02 0.78 17.03
CA ILE A 394 -9.97 0.52 18.47
C ILE A 394 -11.37 0.05 18.89
N SER A 395 -11.49 -1.22 19.25
CA SER A 395 -12.77 -1.80 19.64
C SER A 395 -12.85 -2.03 21.15
N GLN A 396 -14.00 -1.69 21.73
CA GLN A 396 -14.41 -2.25 23.01
C GLN A 396 -14.81 -3.72 22.84
N ASP A 397 -14.89 -4.44 23.95
CA ASP A 397 -15.59 -5.72 24.02
C ASP A 397 -17.08 -5.55 23.69
N TYR A 398 -17.76 -6.67 23.44
CA TYR A 398 -19.21 -6.70 23.32
C TYR A 398 -19.88 -6.35 24.65
N LEU A 399 -20.97 -5.60 24.54
CA LEU A 399 -21.70 -5.05 25.67
C LEU A 399 -23.18 -5.39 25.50
N THR A 400 -23.72 -6.18 26.42
CA THR A 400 -25.11 -6.66 26.36
C THR A 400 -26.13 -5.52 26.44
N GLU A 401 -25.76 -4.41 27.08
CA GLU A 401 -26.55 -3.19 27.24
C GLU A 401 -26.68 -2.36 25.96
N LEU A 402 -25.84 -2.60 24.95
CA LEU A 402 -25.98 -1.95 23.63
C LEU A 402 -27.11 -2.57 22.80
N GLY A 403 -27.80 -3.58 23.35
CA GLY A 403 -28.82 -4.34 22.65
C GLY A 403 -28.21 -5.21 21.55
N HIS A 404 -29.04 -5.51 20.54
CA HIS A 404 -28.67 -6.41 19.44
C HIS A 404 -29.18 -5.89 18.09
N THR A 405 -28.65 -6.46 17.02
CA THR A 405 -29.11 -6.22 15.64
C THR A 405 -30.02 -7.35 15.20
N THR A 406 -31.24 -7.03 14.77
CA THR A 406 -32.19 -8.02 14.23
C THR A 406 -32.34 -7.79 12.72
N PRO A 407 -32.02 -8.79 11.88
CA PRO A 407 -32.28 -8.74 10.45
C PRO A 407 -33.77 -8.55 10.13
N GLU A 408 -34.06 -7.72 9.13
CA GLU A 408 -35.42 -7.50 8.64
C GLU A 408 -36.09 -8.80 8.19
N SER A 409 -35.33 -9.72 7.58
CA SER A 409 -35.85 -11.04 7.21
C SER A 409 -36.37 -11.83 8.41
N ILE A 410 -35.73 -11.73 9.59
CA ILE A 410 -36.17 -12.40 10.81
C ILE A 410 -37.47 -11.79 11.36
N ILE A 411 -37.63 -10.46 11.21
CA ILE A 411 -38.86 -9.75 11.58
C ILE A 411 -40.00 -10.18 10.65
N LEU A 412 -39.79 -10.12 9.34
CA LEU A 412 -40.81 -10.39 8.33
C LEU A 412 -41.26 -11.86 8.31
N THR A 413 -40.41 -12.80 8.75
CA THR A 413 -40.79 -14.21 8.91
C THR A 413 -41.40 -14.54 10.27
N GLY A 414 -41.57 -13.55 11.17
CA GLY A 414 -42.13 -13.76 12.51
C GLY A 414 -41.20 -14.45 13.51
N LEU A 415 -39.90 -14.55 13.22
CA LEU A 415 -38.90 -15.26 14.05
C LEU A 415 -38.21 -14.35 15.07
N GLN A 416 -38.64 -13.09 15.19
CA GLN A 416 -38.01 -12.10 16.07
C GLN A 416 -37.99 -12.52 17.54
N ASP A 417 -39.07 -13.15 18.02
CA ASP A 417 -39.21 -13.53 19.43
C ASP A 417 -38.29 -14.72 19.76
N GLU A 418 -38.16 -15.68 18.84
CA GLU A 418 -37.22 -16.80 18.96
C GLU A 418 -35.76 -16.30 19.01
N LEU A 419 -35.39 -15.37 18.13
CA LEU A 419 -34.04 -14.77 18.17
C LEU A 419 -33.82 -14.00 19.48
N ALA A 420 -34.80 -13.23 19.93
CA ALA A 420 -34.71 -12.47 21.17
C ALA A 420 -34.52 -13.39 22.38
N GLU A 421 -35.17 -14.56 22.40
CA GLU A 421 -34.98 -15.57 23.44
C GLU A 421 -33.55 -16.14 23.44
N ILE A 422 -33.00 -16.47 22.25
CA ILE A 422 -31.62 -16.95 22.11
C ILE A 422 -30.62 -15.90 22.64
N ILE A 423 -30.79 -14.64 22.25
CA ILE A 423 -29.93 -13.54 22.67
C ILE A 423 -30.03 -13.31 24.19
N LYS A 424 -31.24 -13.41 24.76
CA LYS A 424 -31.44 -13.30 26.20
C LYS A 424 -30.65 -14.38 26.96
N LYS A 425 -30.81 -15.67 26.58
CA LYS A 425 -30.07 -16.78 27.19
C LYS A 425 -28.56 -16.63 27.03
N SER A 426 -28.11 -16.16 25.87
CA SER A 426 -26.71 -15.86 25.57
C SER A 426 -26.15 -14.78 26.51
N ASN A 427 -26.87 -13.68 26.69
CA ASN A 427 -26.50 -12.58 27.58
C ASN A 427 -26.49 -13.02 29.06
N GLU A 428 -27.47 -13.83 29.49
CA GLU A 428 -27.53 -14.39 30.85
C GLU A 428 -26.33 -15.28 31.16
N LEU A 429 -25.96 -16.18 30.24
CA LEU A 429 -24.80 -17.03 30.39
C LEU A 429 -23.49 -16.22 30.41
N HIS A 430 -23.34 -15.28 29.47
CA HIS A 430 -22.21 -14.34 29.45
C HIS A 430 -22.04 -13.64 30.81
N ASN A 431 -23.12 -13.08 31.36
CA ASN A 431 -23.08 -12.38 32.65
C ASN A 431 -22.80 -13.33 33.83
N LYS A 432 -23.28 -14.57 33.77
CA LYS A 432 -22.96 -15.60 34.77
C LYS A 432 -21.48 -15.98 34.73
N LEU A 433 -20.90 -16.16 33.54
CA LEU A 433 -19.47 -16.44 33.37
C LEU A 433 -18.62 -15.31 33.96
N LEU A 434 -18.97 -14.05 33.69
CA LEU A 434 -18.28 -12.89 34.29
C LEU A 434 -18.37 -12.89 35.82
N LYS A 435 -19.56 -13.15 36.39
CA LYS A 435 -19.76 -13.22 37.84
C LYS A 435 -18.97 -14.36 38.49
N CYS A 436 -18.73 -15.45 37.77
CA CYS A 436 -17.92 -16.58 38.21
C CYS A 436 -16.40 -16.34 38.06
N GLY A 437 -15.97 -15.15 37.62
CA GLY A 437 -14.55 -14.80 37.51
C GLY A 437 -13.85 -15.30 36.25
N PHE A 438 -14.59 -15.78 35.24
CA PHE A 438 -13.98 -16.15 33.95
C PHE A 438 -13.46 -14.89 33.23
N PRO A 439 -12.37 -15.01 32.44
CA PRO A 439 -11.89 -13.90 31.62
C PRO A 439 -12.97 -13.38 30.69
N LYS A 440 -13.02 -12.05 30.50
CA LYS A 440 -14.05 -11.41 29.66
C LYS A 440 -14.08 -11.96 28.24
N ALA A 441 -12.92 -12.15 27.63
CA ALA A 441 -12.79 -12.76 26.31
C ALA A 441 -13.38 -14.17 26.23
N VAL A 442 -13.36 -14.96 27.33
CA VAL A 442 -14.00 -16.28 27.39
C VAL A 442 -15.51 -16.14 27.52
N ALA A 443 -15.99 -15.20 28.34
CA ALA A 443 -17.43 -14.96 28.49
C ALA A 443 -18.08 -14.56 27.15
N GLU A 444 -17.38 -13.80 26.30
CA GLU A 444 -17.87 -13.39 24.97
C GLU A 444 -18.21 -14.57 24.05
N TYR A 445 -17.67 -15.78 24.28
CA TYR A 445 -18.00 -16.97 23.47
C TYR A 445 -19.47 -17.37 23.61
N ALA A 446 -20.14 -16.95 24.68
CA ALA A 446 -21.56 -17.17 24.87
C ALA A 446 -22.43 -16.17 24.07
N LEU A 447 -21.86 -15.08 23.54
CA LEU A 447 -22.61 -14.04 22.83
C LEU A 447 -22.85 -14.42 21.37
N THR A 448 -23.87 -13.78 20.77
CA THR A 448 -24.29 -14.03 19.40
C THR A 448 -23.68 -13.01 18.43
N ASN A 449 -23.78 -13.33 17.13
CA ASN A 449 -23.40 -12.42 16.06
C ASN A 449 -24.27 -11.14 15.95
N ALA A 450 -25.35 -11.06 16.75
CA ALA A 450 -26.22 -9.91 16.85
C ALA A 450 -25.80 -8.92 17.96
N ASN A 451 -24.98 -9.35 18.93
CA ASN A 451 -24.50 -8.50 20.01
C ASN A 451 -23.58 -7.40 19.47
N LYS A 452 -23.63 -6.22 20.11
CA LYS A 452 -22.96 -5.01 19.64
C LYS A 452 -21.76 -4.62 20.52
N ARG A 453 -20.83 -3.88 19.91
CA ARG A 453 -19.70 -3.23 20.58
C ARG A 453 -19.52 -1.81 20.06
N ARG A 454 -18.80 -0.98 20.81
CA ARG A 454 -18.33 0.32 20.31
C ARG A 454 -16.98 0.17 19.62
N VAL A 455 -16.80 0.90 18.52
CA VAL A 455 -15.54 0.94 17.78
C VAL A 455 -15.21 2.39 17.48
N LEU A 456 -14.03 2.85 17.89
CA LEU A 456 -13.43 4.06 17.35
C LEU A 456 -12.69 3.71 16.06
N PHE A 457 -12.94 4.51 15.04
CA PHE A 457 -12.43 4.29 13.71
C PHE A 457 -11.92 5.60 13.12
N ASP A 458 -10.63 5.64 12.88
CA ASP A 458 -9.99 6.76 12.20
C ASP A 458 -9.51 6.28 10.83
N ALA A 459 -10.12 6.89 9.82
CA ALA A 459 -9.83 6.66 8.42
C ALA A 459 -9.79 8.01 7.71
N ASN A 460 -8.65 8.27 7.09
CA ASN A 460 -8.48 9.38 6.15
C ASN A 460 -9.40 9.22 4.93
N ASN A 461 -9.58 10.30 4.15
CA ASN A 461 -10.53 10.29 3.03
C ASN A 461 -10.19 9.21 2.00
N ARG A 462 -8.90 8.97 1.69
CA ARG A 462 -8.49 7.88 0.79
C ARG A 462 -9.01 6.51 1.24
N GLN A 463 -8.98 6.23 2.54
CA GLN A 463 -9.54 4.99 3.08
C GLN A 463 -11.07 5.01 3.15
N ALA A 464 -11.69 6.16 3.46
CA ALA A 464 -13.15 6.30 3.41
C ALA A 464 -13.70 5.93 2.03
N TYR A 465 -13.11 6.43 0.93
CA TYR A 465 -13.49 6.03 -0.43
C TYR A 465 -13.35 4.50 -0.65
N ALA A 466 -12.24 3.90 -0.22
CA ALA A 466 -12.03 2.46 -0.36
C ALA A 466 -13.04 1.62 0.43
N ILE A 467 -13.44 2.10 1.62
CA ILE A 467 -14.44 1.44 2.47
C ILE A 467 -15.82 1.57 1.86
N CYS A 468 -16.21 2.77 1.42
CA CYS A 468 -17.52 3.03 0.82
C CYS A 468 -17.70 2.19 -0.44
N LEU A 469 -16.71 2.18 -1.34
CA LEU A 469 -16.74 1.35 -2.55
C LEU A 469 -17.06 -0.12 -2.24
N GLU A 470 -16.43 -0.71 -1.23
CA GLU A 470 -16.60 -2.13 -0.91
C GLU A 470 -17.79 -2.43 0.02
N ARG A 471 -18.23 -1.48 0.86
CA ARG A 471 -19.24 -1.72 1.90
C ARG A 471 -20.60 -1.09 1.63
N GLU A 472 -20.69 -0.10 0.73
CA GLU A 472 -21.95 0.45 0.22
C GLU A 472 -22.44 -0.33 -1.01
N ASN A 473 -21.60 -1.20 -1.59
CA ASN A 473 -21.97 -2.05 -2.71
C ASN A 473 -23.20 -2.92 -2.42
N LEU A 474 -24.06 -3.17 -3.42
CA LEU A 474 -25.27 -3.98 -3.26
C LEU A 474 -25.02 -5.39 -2.75
N ALA A 475 -23.85 -5.95 -3.05
CA ALA A 475 -23.42 -7.28 -2.58
C ALA A 475 -22.92 -7.29 -1.12
N ALA A 476 -22.75 -6.14 -0.48
CA ALA A 476 -22.36 -6.07 0.93
C ALA A 476 -23.54 -6.45 1.84
N GLN A 477 -23.23 -7.02 3.00
CA GLN A 477 -24.23 -7.33 4.02
C GLN A 477 -24.96 -6.04 4.43
N TRP A 478 -26.29 -6.09 4.49
CA TRP A 478 -27.15 -4.94 4.78
C TRP A 478 -26.79 -4.15 6.05
N ASP A 479 -26.35 -4.83 7.12
CA ASP A 479 -26.00 -4.22 8.41
C ASP A 479 -24.79 -3.28 8.29
N ILE A 480 -23.67 -3.79 7.75
CA ILE A 480 -22.49 -2.95 7.50
C ILE A 480 -22.78 -1.93 6.40
N ARG A 481 -23.61 -2.26 5.41
CA ARG A 481 -23.97 -1.34 4.33
C ARG A 481 -24.70 -0.11 4.86
N GLY A 482 -25.74 -0.32 5.69
CA GLY A 482 -26.46 0.79 6.32
C GLY A 482 -25.57 1.65 7.21
N LEU A 483 -24.68 1.02 7.98
CA LEU A 483 -23.75 1.73 8.86
C LEU A 483 -22.71 2.54 8.09
N ILE A 484 -22.18 2.01 6.98
CA ILE A 484 -21.22 2.73 6.14
C ILE A 484 -21.90 3.82 5.31
N ASN A 485 -23.12 3.62 4.81
CA ASN A 485 -23.89 4.70 4.18
C ASN A 485 -24.05 5.88 5.14
N GLN A 486 -24.49 5.65 6.38
CA GLN A 486 -24.60 6.72 7.38
C GLN A 486 -23.25 7.39 7.66
N TYR A 487 -22.18 6.62 7.69
CA TYR A 487 -20.83 7.16 7.85
C TYR A 487 -20.40 8.01 6.65
N GLY A 488 -20.72 7.59 5.42
CA GLY A 488 -20.51 8.34 4.19
C GLY A 488 -21.26 9.66 4.20
N ASP A 489 -22.56 9.62 4.52
CA ASP A 489 -23.43 10.80 4.60
C ASP A 489 -22.88 11.84 5.60
N LEU A 490 -22.45 11.38 6.78
CA LEU A 490 -21.86 12.25 7.80
C LEU A 490 -20.52 12.86 7.35
N ILE A 491 -19.73 12.16 6.53
CA ILE A 491 -18.52 12.74 5.93
C ILE A 491 -18.91 13.80 4.92
N GLN A 492 -19.87 13.49 4.05
CA GLN A 492 -20.31 14.40 3.00
C GLN A 492 -20.94 15.67 3.58
N GLU A 493 -21.63 15.59 4.72
CA GLU A 493 -22.13 16.77 5.43
C GLU A 493 -20.99 17.68 5.93
N LYS A 494 -19.88 17.09 6.41
CA LYS A 494 -18.76 17.84 7.00
C LYS A 494 -17.69 18.28 6.00
N SER A 495 -17.53 17.57 4.90
CA SER A 495 -16.51 17.82 3.88
C SER A 495 -17.09 17.54 2.49
N PRO A 496 -18.14 18.28 2.07
CA PRO A 496 -18.92 18.00 0.87
C PRO A 496 -18.08 17.95 -0.40
N LEU A 497 -17.06 18.81 -0.53
CA LEU A 497 -16.25 18.89 -1.74
C LEU A 497 -15.39 17.64 -1.89
N THR A 498 -14.65 17.24 -0.85
CA THR A 498 -13.69 16.14 -0.96
C THR A 498 -14.32 14.77 -0.76
N ALA A 499 -15.56 14.71 -0.24
CA ALA A 499 -16.36 13.51 -0.10
C ALA A 499 -17.44 13.32 -1.19
N ARG A 500 -17.52 14.23 -2.17
CA ARG A 500 -18.54 14.24 -3.24
C ARG A 500 -18.68 12.94 -4.06
N GLY A 501 -17.66 12.07 -4.04
CA GLY A 501 -17.63 10.82 -4.78
C GLY A 501 -17.71 9.55 -3.92
N LEU A 502 -18.01 9.67 -2.62
CA LEU A 502 -18.29 8.48 -1.80
C LEU A 502 -19.52 7.76 -2.36
N CYS A 503 -19.36 6.47 -2.66
CA CYS A 503 -20.40 5.64 -3.23
C CYS A 503 -20.02 4.16 -3.14
N GLY A 504 -21.00 3.28 -3.40
CA GLY A 504 -20.75 1.87 -3.61
C GLY A 504 -20.13 1.60 -4.98
N LYS A 505 -19.36 0.51 -5.10
CA LYS A 505 -18.68 0.10 -6.35
C LYS A 505 -19.60 -0.04 -7.58
N HIS A 506 -20.87 -0.37 -7.35
CA HIS A 506 -21.89 -0.45 -8.40
C HIS A 506 -22.27 0.92 -9.01
N GLU A 507 -22.09 2.02 -8.29
CA GLU A 507 -22.45 3.39 -8.69
C GLU A 507 -21.25 4.20 -9.18
N PHE A 508 -20.04 3.65 -9.08
CA PHE A 508 -18.79 4.40 -9.31
C PHE A 508 -18.78 5.17 -10.63
N TYR A 509 -19.17 4.53 -11.74
CA TYR A 509 -19.14 5.16 -13.06
C TYR A 509 -20.20 6.24 -13.21
N ASP A 510 -21.42 6.02 -12.69
CA ASP A 510 -22.50 7.00 -12.72
C ASP A 510 -22.15 8.23 -11.87
N VAL A 511 -21.56 8.01 -10.69
CA VAL A 511 -21.08 9.09 -9.81
C VAL A 511 -19.91 9.84 -10.45
N LYS A 512 -18.94 9.12 -11.04
CA LYS A 512 -17.81 9.74 -11.76
C LYS A 512 -18.31 10.59 -12.93
N GLU A 513 -19.25 10.07 -13.71
CA GLU A 513 -19.84 10.79 -14.85
C GLU A 513 -20.51 12.08 -14.39
N ARG A 514 -21.36 12.01 -13.37
CA ARG A 514 -22.01 13.19 -12.77
C ARG A 514 -20.99 14.25 -12.35
N LEU A 515 -19.97 13.86 -11.59
CA LEU A 515 -18.95 14.79 -11.08
C LEU A 515 -18.09 15.45 -12.17
N LEU A 516 -17.81 14.72 -13.26
CA LEU A 516 -16.97 15.22 -14.34
C LEU A 516 -17.75 15.96 -15.44
N ASN A 517 -19.06 15.71 -15.56
CA ASN A 517 -19.93 16.31 -16.59
C ASN A 517 -20.79 17.48 -16.10
N GLU A 518 -20.85 17.77 -14.80
CA GLU A 518 -21.40 19.02 -14.28
C GLU A 518 -20.56 20.21 -14.79
N ARG A 519 -21.03 20.83 -15.89
CA ARG A 519 -20.41 21.97 -16.59
C ARG A 519 -20.83 23.31 -16.00
#